data_AF-A0AAP5LTR2-F1
#
_entry.id   AF-A0AAP5LTR2-F1
#
_cell.length_a   1.000
_cell.length_b   1.000
_cell.length_c   1.000
_cell.angle_alpha   90.00
_cell.angle_beta   90.00
_cell.angle_gamma   90.00
#
_symmetry.space_group_name_H-M   'P 1'
#
loop_
_entity.id
_entity.type
_entity.pdbx_description
1 polymer ?
#
loop_
_entity_poly.entity_id
_entity_poly.type
_entity_poly.pdbx_seq_one_letter_code
_entity_poly.pdbx_strand_id
1 'polypeptide(L)'
;MRILKERLKTQSSKKQYRCFLEIVLEMTSRFPITVSESVQTILHNGYFRERFAEDEIYYHDIPEVWAKTYYWGHNNFWWKQGEERKRYKLPPLKPARKNKLERYMYIKVQGKGQNRFFASERTINELIKGELVGNSYKKLWEIHAINYNEALKKYYNHMGWEPYIEQQ
;
A
#
# COMPACT_ATOMS: atom_id res chain seq x y z
N MET A 1 12.83 -9.77 2.10
CA MET A 1 12.63 -8.31 2.19
C MET A 1 13.92 -7.49 2.14
N ARG A 2 15.01 -7.89 2.81
CA ARG A 2 16.31 -7.17 2.75
C ARG A 2 16.86 -6.96 1.33
N ILE A 3 16.91 -8.00 0.49
CA ILE A 3 17.33 -7.93 -0.93
C ILE A 3 16.46 -6.97 -1.75
N LEU A 4 15.19 -6.88 -1.38
CA LEU A 4 14.18 -6.10 -2.08
C LEU A 4 14.29 -4.60 -1.78
N LYS A 5 14.56 -4.28 -0.52
CA LYS A 5 14.90 -2.93 -0.06
C LYS A 5 16.15 -2.41 -0.79
N GLU A 6 17.16 -3.26 -0.97
CA GLU A 6 18.37 -2.91 -1.72
C GLU A 6 18.07 -2.66 -3.21
N ARG A 7 17.29 -3.53 -3.87
CA ARG A 7 16.86 -3.33 -5.26
C ARG A 7 16.03 -2.06 -5.48
N LEU A 8 15.08 -1.79 -4.59
CA LEU A 8 14.26 -0.57 -4.65
C LEU A 8 15.11 0.68 -4.39
N LYS A 9 16.09 0.62 -3.48
CA LYS A 9 16.97 1.76 -3.18
C LYS A 9 17.98 2.08 -4.28
N THR A 10 18.48 1.07 -5.00
CA THR A 10 19.51 1.27 -6.02
C THR A 10 18.95 1.73 -7.36
N GLN A 11 17.66 1.48 -7.63
CA GLN A 11 17.04 1.75 -8.93
C GLN A 11 15.99 2.86 -8.91
N SER A 12 15.68 3.48 -7.76
CA SER A 12 14.58 4.44 -7.69
C SER A 12 14.92 5.81 -7.12
N SER A 13 14.31 6.83 -7.72
CA SER A 13 14.30 8.18 -7.19
C SER A 13 13.55 8.22 -5.85
N LYS A 14 13.87 9.20 -4.98
CA LYS A 14 13.15 9.37 -3.69
C LYS A 14 11.63 9.48 -3.89
N LYS A 15 11.21 10.04 -5.03
CA LYS A 15 9.82 10.25 -5.40
C LYS A 15 9.11 8.93 -5.78
N GLN A 16 9.77 8.08 -6.56
CA GLN A 16 9.27 6.73 -6.88
C GLN A 16 9.15 5.87 -5.64
N TYR A 17 10.18 5.86 -4.78
CA TYR A 17 10.13 5.06 -3.56
C TYR A 17 8.97 5.51 -2.67
N ARG A 18 8.71 6.81 -2.59
CA ARG A 18 7.55 7.35 -1.87
C ARG A 18 6.23 6.87 -2.50
N CYS A 19 6.07 6.99 -3.82
CA CYS A 19 4.87 6.52 -4.53
C CYS A 19 4.65 5.01 -4.30
N PHE A 20 5.70 4.20 -4.41
CA PHE A 20 5.66 2.77 -4.10
C PHE A 20 5.14 2.49 -2.68
N LEU A 21 5.64 3.23 -1.68
CA LEU A 21 5.15 3.08 -0.31
C LEU A 21 3.68 3.49 -0.17
N GLU A 22 3.25 4.55 -0.83
CA GLU A 22 1.85 4.99 -0.86
C GLU A 22 0.95 3.91 -1.50
N ILE A 23 1.40 3.24 -2.56
CA ILE A 23 0.68 2.12 -3.18
C ILE A 23 0.58 0.94 -2.21
N VAL A 24 1.67 0.58 -1.53
CA VAL A 24 1.67 -0.49 -0.52
C VAL A 24 0.70 -0.16 0.62
N LEU A 25 0.64 1.10 1.05
CA LEU A 25 -0.30 1.55 2.07
C LEU A 25 -1.74 1.42 1.61
N GLU A 26 -2.07 1.89 0.41
CA GLU A 26 -3.41 1.77 -0.17
C GLU A 26 -3.81 0.29 -0.31
N MET A 27 -2.91 -0.55 -0.82
CA MET A 27 -3.16 -1.99 -0.97
C MET A 27 -3.43 -2.68 0.36
N THR A 28 -2.61 -2.45 1.38
CA THR A 28 -2.76 -3.09 2.70
C THR A 28 -3.90 -2.50 3.53
N SER A 29 -4.37 -1.31 3.19
CA SER A 29 -5.48 -0.66 3.88
C SER A 29 -6.83 -1.06 3.27
N ARG A 30 -6.89 -1.27 1.96
CA ARG A 30 -8.13 -1.68 1.25
C ARG A 30 -8.33 -3.18 1.18
N PHE A 31 -7.25 -3.93 0.97
CA PHE A 31 -7.32 -5.35 0.68
C PHE A 31 -6.87 -6.20 1.87
N PRO A 32 -7.35 -7.45 1.97
CA PRO A 32 -7.00 -8.41 3.04
C PRO A 32 -5.55 -8.95 2.94
N ILE A 33 -4.60 -8.13 2.50
CA ILE A 33 -3.20 -8.55 2.25
C ILE A 33 -2.23 -7.82 3.18
N THR A 34 -1.13 -8.49 3.47
CA THR A 34 -0.01 -7.98 4.28
C THR A 34 0.86 -7.03 3.47
N VAL A 35 1.73 -6.29 4.16
CA VAL A 35 2.80 -5.51 3.52
C VAL A 35 3.69 -6.39 2.65
N SER A 36 4.01 -7.61 3.10
CA SER A 36 4.83 -8.52 2.30
C SER A 36 4.13 -8.93 1.00
N GLU A 37 2.84 -9.29 1.08
CA GLU A 37 2.06 -9.70 -0.08
C GLU A 37 1.82 -8.56 -1.07
N SER A 38 1.49 -7.35 -0.60
CA SER A 38 1.33 -6.18 -1.47
C SER A 38 2.62 -5.88 -2.23
N VAL A 39 3.75 -5.87 -1.52
CA VAL A 39 5.07 -5.69 -2.13
C VAL A 39 5.37 -6.76 -3.19
N GLN A 40 5.13 -8.04 -2.88
CA GLN A 40 5.30 -9.12 -3.86
C GLN A 40 4.37 -8.96 -5.07
N THR A 41 3.13 -8.53 -4.82
CA THR A 41 2.10 -8.30 -5.86
C THR A 41 2.56 -7.24 -6.84
N ILE A 42 3.07 -6.12 -6.33
CA ILE A 42 3.59 -5.02 -7.14
C ILE A 42 4.78 -5.51 -7.97
N LEU A 43 5.73 -6.21 -7.37
CA LEU A 43 6.96 -6.63 -8.05
C LEU A 43 6.80 -7.77 -9.05
N HIS A 44 5.78 -8.60 -8.90
CA HIS A 44 5.46 -9.64 -9.87
C HIS A 44 4.64 -9.12 -11.05
N ASN A 45 4.18 -7.86 -10.99
CA ASN A 45 3.52 -7.23 -12.11
C ASN A 45 4.56 -6.72 -13.12
N GLY A 46 4.53 -7.25 -14.35
CA GLY A 46 5.45 -6.84 -15.42
C GLY A 46 5.37 -5.34 -15.75
N TYR A 47 4.17 -4.78 -15.69
CA TYR A 47 3.90 -3.36 -15.93
C TYR A 47 4.55 -2.46 -14.88
N PHE A 48 4.59 -2.90 -13.61
CA PHE A 48 5.33 -2.18 -12.59
C PHE A 48 6.83 -2.18 -12.90
N ARG A 49 7.41 -3.29 -13.35
CA ARG A 49 8.85 -3.35 -13.64
C ARG A 49 9.26 -2.42 -14.77
N GLU A 50 8.44 -2.34 -15.80
CA GLU A 50 8.65 -1.45 -16.95
C GLU A 50 8.51 0.02 -16.51
N ARG A 51 7.37 0.41 -15.92
CA ARG A 51 7.13 1.82 -15.54
C ARG A 51 7.91 2.31 -14.34
N PHE A 52 8.34 1.43 -13.46
CA PHE A 52 9.24 1.78 -12.35
C PHE A 52 10.68 2.00 -12.85
N ALA A 53 11.09 1.37 -13.97
CA ALA A 53 12.38 1.68 -14.58
C ALA A 53 12.38 3.05 -15.27
N GLU A 54 11.22 3.52 -15.73
CA GLU A 54 11.08 4.74 -16.54
C GLU A 54 10.66 6.00 -15.75
N ASP A 55 10.65 5.97 -14.41
CA ASP A 55 10.16 7.10 -13.57
C ASP A 55 8.68 7.47 -13.78
N GLU A 56 7.93 6.60 -14.46
CA GLU A 56 6.59 6.91 -14.96
C GLU A 56 5.46 6.63 -13.97
N ILE A 57 5.66 5.74 -12.99
CA ILE A 57 4.57 5.31 -12.10
C ILE A 57 3.88 6.46 -11.35
N TYR A 58 4.64 7.51 -11.02
CA TYR A 58 4.12 8.69 -10.33
C TYR A 58 3.26 9.58 -11.23
N TYR A 59 3.53 9.61 -12.54
CA TYR A 59 2.93 10.58 -13.46
C TYR A 59 1.65 10.08 -14.13
N HIS A 60 1.41 8.77 -14.13
CA HIS A 60 0.25 8.19 -14.80
C HIS A 60 -0.99 8.11 -13.92
N ASP A 61 -0.83 7.85 -12.62
CA ASP A 61 -1.98 7.67 -11.74
C ASP A 61 -1.66 7.84 -10.26
N ILE A 62 -2.70 7.99 -9.45
CA ILE A 62 -2.60 8.11 -8.00
C ILE A 62 -2.43 6.73 -7.34
N PRO A 63 -1.81 6.67 -6.14
CA PRO A 63 -1.57 5.41 -5.43
C PRO A 63 -2.81 4.54 -5.22
N GLU A 64 -3.98 5.15 -5.05
CA GLU A 64 -5.26 4.45 -4.93
C GLU A 64 -5.59 3.62 -6.19
N VAL A 65 -5.53 4.23 -7.36
CA VAL A 65 -5.85 3.58 -8.63
C VAL A 65 -4.82 2.50 -8.95
N TRP A 66 -3.55 2.77 -8.64
CA TRP A 66 -2.50 1.75 -8.72
C TRP A 66 -2.78 0.56 -7.80
N ALA A 67 -3.16 0.79 -6.55
CA ALA A 67 -3.48 -0.28 -5.62
C ALA A 67 -4.63 -1.16 -6.14
N LYS A 68 -5.70 -0.54 -6.66
CA LYS A 68 -6.83 -1.23 -7.31
C LYS A 68 -6.37 -2.00 -8.54
N THR A 69 -5.55 -1.41 -9.39
CA THR A 69 -4.97 -2.04 -10.59
C THR A 69 -4.09 -3.23 -10.23
N TYR A 70 -3.26 -3.13 -9.19
CA TYR A 70 -2.43 -4.24 -8.75
C TYR A 70 -3.26 -5.34 -8.08
N TYR A 71 -4.36 -5.03 -7.42
CA TYR A 71 -5.16 -6.07 -6.76
C TYR A 71 -6.19 -6.73 -7.68
N TRP A 72 -6.88 -5.95 -8.52
CA TRP A 72 -7.94 -6.40 -9.41
C TRP A 72 -7.53 -6.47 -10.89
N GLY A 73 -6.33 -6.04 -11.27
CA GLY A 73 -5.90 -6.10 -12.67
C GLY A 73 -5.82 -7.53 -13.18
N HIS A 74 -6.31 -7.78 -14.39
CA HIS A 74 -6.43 -9.12 -14.96
C HIS A 74 -5.11 -9.90 -15.06
N ASN A 75 -3.99 -9.17 -15.14
CA ASN A 75 -2.64 -9.72 -15.18
C ASN A 75 -2.09 -10.09 -13.79
N ASN A 76 -2.84 -9.87 -12.71
CA ASN A 76 -2.40 -10.16 -11.36
C ASN A 76 -2.81 -11.57 -10.90
N PHE A 77 -2.00 -12.18 -10.03
CA PHE A 77 -2.30 -13.47 -9.44
C PHE A 77 -3.56 -13.44 -8.55
N TRP A 78 -3.96 -12.26 -8.05
CA TRP A 78 -5.23 -12.08 -7.34
C TRP A 78 -6.46 -12.11 -8.26
N TRP A 79 -6.30 -11.89 -9.56
CA TRP A 79 -7.39 -12.03 -10.53
C TRP A 79 -7.66 -13.48 -10.93
N LYS A 80 -6.64 -14.35 -10.86
CA LYS A 80 -6.73 -15.76 -11.25
C LYS A 80 -7.69 -16.53 -10.34
N GLN A 81 -8.72 -17.14 -10.91
CA GLN A 81 -9.75 -17.93 -10.22
C GLN A 81 -9.75 -19.39 -10.70
N GLY A 82 -10.46 -20.26 -9.98
CA GLY A 82 -10.73 -21.65 -10.41
C GLY A 82 -9.49 -22.46 -10.80
N GLU A 83 -9.55 -23.12 -11.96
CA GLU A 83 -8.49 -24.00 -12.48
C GLU A 83 -7.20 -23.25 -12.82
N GLU A 84 -7.25 -21.99 -13.26
CA GLU A 84 -6.04 -21.20 -13.44
C GLU A 84 -5.28 -21.07 -12.12
N ARG A 85 -5.99 -20.77 -11.03
CA ARG A 85 -5.37 -20.63 -9.70
C ARG A 85 -4.66 -21.89 -9.25
N LYS A 86 -5.27 -23.06 -9.51
CA LYS A 86 -4.66 -24.38 -9.27
C LYS A 86 -3.45 -24.62 -10.16
N ARG A 87 -3.54 -24.30 -11.45
CA ARG A 87 -2.45 -24.44 -12.44
C ARG A 87 -1.19 -23.67 -12.02
N TYR A 88 -1.37 -22.47 -11.49
CA TYR A 88 -0.27 -21.63 -11.00
C TYR A 88 0.11 -21.90 -9.52
N LYS A 89 -0.49 -22.90 -8.87
CA LYS A 89 -0.27 -23.26 -7.46
C LYS A 89 -0.38 -22.06 -6.51
N LEU A 90 -1.36 -21.19 -6.76
CA LEU A 90 -1.56 -19.98 -5.98
C LEU A 90 -2.35 -20.29 -4.68
N PRO A 91 -2.09 -19.58 -3.56
CA PRO A 91 -2.87 -19.73 -2.33
C PRO A 91 -4.34 -19.40 -2.58
N PRO A 92 -5.33 -19.82 -1.76
CA PRO A 92 -6.74 -19.46 -1.97
C PRO A 92 -6.98 -17.95 -2.16
N LEU A 93 -8.02 -17.58 -2.92
CA LEU A 93 -8.43 -16.18 -3.02
C LEU A 93 -8.79 -15.66 -1.63
N LYS A 94 -8.28 -14.47 -1.30
CA LYS A 94 -8.60 -13.87 -0.02
C LYS A 94 -9.98 -13.22 -0.08
N PRO A 95 -10.84 -13.42 0.93
CA PRO A 95 -12.15 -12.79 0.99
C PRO A 95 -11.99 -11.27 1.16
N ALA A 96 -13.02 -10.49 0.79
CA ALA A 96 -13.02 -9.05 1.07
C ALA A 96 -12.63 -8.75 2.53
N ARG A 97 -11.86 -7.68 2.75
CA ARG A 97 -11.47 -7.27 4.10
C ARG A 97 -12.75 -7.01 4.89
N LYS A 98 -12.94 -7.77 5.98
CA LYS A 98 -14.12 -7.62 6.84
C LYS A 98 -14.04 -6.28 7.56
N ASN A 99 -15.19 -5.61 7.68
CA ASN A 99 -15.32 -4.46 8.56
C ASN A 99 -14.98 -4.91 9.99
N LYS A 100 -14.00 -4.25 10.59
CA LYS A 100 -13.53 -4.50 11.95
C LYS A 100 -13.04 -3.17 12.52
N LEU A 101 -13.44 -2.89 13.76
CA LEU A 101 -12.91 -1.73 14.47
C LEU A 101 -11.40 -1.89 14.62
N GLU A 102 -10.65 -0.98 14.02
CA GLU A 102 -9.20 -0.95 14.02
C GLU A 102 -8.70 0.45 14.36
N ARG A 103 -7.47 0.51 14.89
CA ARG A 103 -6.75 1.75 15.18
C ARG A 103 -5.98 2.19 13.94
N TYR A 104 -6.25 3.40 13.47
CA TYR A 104 -5.55 4.08 12.38
C TYR A 104 -4.75 5.25 12.95
N MET A 105 -3.55 5.45 12.46
CA MET A 105 -2.64 6.49 12.94
C MET A 105 -2.13 7.32 11.77
N TYR A 106 -2.11 8.63 11.99
CA TYR A 106 -1.33 9.55 11.20
C TYR A 106 0.02 9.75 11.88
N ILE A 107 1.10 9.37 11.19
CA ILE A 107 2.44 9.35 11.74
C ILE A 107 3.41 10.15 10.88
N LYS A 108 4.48 10.65 11.50
CA LYS A 108 5.68 11.15 10.84
C LYS A 108 6.83 10.21 11.13
N VAL A 109 7.36 9.55 10.10
CA VAL A 109 8.51 8.66 10.26
C VAL A 109 9.80 9.46 10.40
N GLN A 110 10.65 9.07 11.36
CA GLN A 110 11.95 9.70 11.58
C GLN A 110 13.00 9.07 10.63
N GLY A 111 13.86 9.89 10.02
CA GLY A 111 14.92 9.46 9.11
C GLY A 111 14.94 10.19 7.76
N LYS A 112 15.74 9.68 6.80
CA LYS A 112 15.85 10.25 5.44
C LYS A 112 14.50 10.16 4.73
N GLY A 113 13.90 11.32 4.43
CA GLY A 113 12.68 11.44 3.63
C GLY A 113 11.44 12.00 4.35
N GLN A 114 11.46 12.18 5.68
CA GLN A 114 10.36 12.74 6.50
C GLN A 114 8.94 12.48 5.95
N ASN A 115 8.62 11.21 5.71
CA ASN A 115 7.32 10.84 5.16
C ASN A 115 6.25 10.87 6.24
N ARG A 116 5.06 11.30 5.85
CA ARG A 116 3.86 11.22 6.67
C ARG A 116 2.94 10.14 6.09
N PHE A 117 2.38 9.32 6.97
CA PHE A 117 1.54 8.19 6.57
C PHE A 117 0.28 8.14 7.41
N PHE A 118 -0.83 7.79 6.80
CA PHE A 118 -2.08 7.46 7.48
C PHE A 118 -2.44 6.00 7.18
N ALA A 119 -2.43 5.15 8.21
CA ALA A 119 -2.69 3.72 8.03
C ALA A 119 -3.05 3.03 9.34
N SER A 120 -3.50 1.78 9.25
CA SER A 120 -3.69 0.95 10.44
C SER A 120 -2.38 0.78 11.20
N GLU A 121 -2.46 0.67 12.52
CA GLU A 121 -1.28 0.39 13.34
C GLU A 121 -0.57 -0.90 12.91
N ARG A 122 -1.33 -1.93 12.56
CA ARG A 122 -0.78 -3.18 12.03
C ARG A 122 0.09 -2.92 10.80
N THR A 123 -0.41 -2.17 9.83
CA THR A 123 0.33 -1.82 8.61
C THR A 123 1.62 -1.07 8.93
N ILE A 124 1.55 -0.08 9.83
CA ILE A 124 2.73 0.70 10.26
C ILE A 124 3.79 -0.22 10.87
N ASN A 125 3.39 -1.13 11.77
CA ASN A 125 4.29 -2.09 12.40
C ASN A 125 4.91 -3.05 11.37
N GLU A 126 4.14 -3.53 10.39
CA GLU A 126 4.65 -4.37 9.31
C GLU A 126 5.67 -3.62 8.42
N LEU A 127 5.44 -2.33 8.11
CA LEU A 127 6.37 -1.50 7.35
C LEU A 127 7.71 -1.28 8.08
N ILE A 128 7.65 -1.04 9.39
CA ILE A 128 8.83 -0.85 10.25
C ILE A 128 9.60 -2.15 10.39
N LYS A 129 8.92 -3.25 10.75
CA LYS A 129 9.52 -4.58 10.85
C LYS A 129 10.14 -5.02 9.53
N GLY A 130 9.54 -4.57 8.42
CA GLY A 130 10.04 -4.80 7.08
C GLY A 130 11.15 -3.88 6.61
N GLU A 131 11.53 -2.92 7.44
CA GLU A 131 12.51 -1.88 7.15
C GLU A 131 12.20 -1.08 5.86
N LEU A 132 10.94 -0.99 5.48
CA LEU A 132 10.49 -0.20 4.33
C LEU A 132 10.38 1.29 4.68
N VAL A 133 10.20 1.58 5.96
CA VAL A 133 10.24 2.93 6.52
C VAL A 133 11.27 2.97 7.66
N GLY A 134 11.57 4.17 8.17
CA GLY A 134 12.45 4.35 9.31
C GLY A 134 11.97 3.59 10.55
N ASN A 135 12.91 3.22 11.42
CA ASN A 135 12.67 2.33 12.57
C ASN A 135 11.91 3.01 13.72
N SER A 136 11.65 4.32 13.62
CA SER A 136 10.91 5.10 14.59
C SER A 136 9.97 6.09 13.92
N TYR A 137 8.90 6.46 14.62
CA TYR A 137 7.93 7.43 14.16
C TYR A 137 7.39 8.28 15.32
N LYS A 138 6.94 9.49 14.98
CA LYS A 138 6.13 10.33 15.86
C LYS A 138 4.67 10.19 15.46
N LYS A 139 3.80 9.77 16.38
CA LYS A 139 2.35 9.82 16.21
C LYS A 139 1.90 11.29 16.20
N LEU A 140 1.15 11.68 15.17
CA LEU A 140 0.61 13.02 15.01
C LEU A 140 -0.88 13.04 15.37
N TRP A 141 -1.61 11.99 14.97
CA TRP A 141 -3.04 11.85 15.22
C TRP A 141 -3.45 10.38 15.14
N GLU A 142 -4.60 10.03 15.71
CA GLU A 142 -5.15 8.68 15.66
C GLU A 142 -6.68 8.68 15.67
N ILE A 143 -7.26 7.61 15.13
CA ILE A 143 -8.70 7.41 15.06
C ILE A 143 -9.02 5.91 15.12
N HIS A 144 -10.18 5.57 15.67
CA HIS A 144 -10.79 4.25 15.52
C HIS A 144 -11.86 4.28 14.42
N ALA A 145 -11.83 3.30 13.52
CA ALA A 145 -12.79 3.17 12.43
C ALA A 145 -13.02 1.70 12.08
N ILE A 146 -14.21 1.41 11.56
CA ILE A 146 -14.62 0.04 11.18
C ILE A 146 -13.99 -0.45 9.88
N ASN A 147 -13.44 0.45 9.07
CA ASN A 147 -12.67 0.17 7.86
C ASN A 147 -11.86 1.41 7.45
N TYR A 148 -11.02 1.27 6.42
CA TYR A 148 -10.15 2.33 5.94
C TYR A 148 -10.90 3.51 5.33
N ASN A 149 -12.00 3.26 4.61
CA ASN A 149 -12.80 4.33 3.99
C ASN A 149 -13.41 5.26 5.05
N GLU A 150 -13.97 4.70 6.13
CA GLU A 150 -14.46 5.48 7.27
C GLU A 150 -13.32 6.21 8.00
N ALA A 151 -12.12 5.61 8.05
CA ALA A 151 -10.94 6.26 8.59
C ALA A 151 -10.50 7.46 7.72
N LEU A 152 -10.52 7.32 6.39
CA LEU A 152 -10.16 8.36 5.43
C LEU A 152 -11.12 9.55 5.49
N LYS A 153 -12.44 9.32 5.55
CA LYS A 153 -13.43 10.40 5.72
C LYS A 153 -13.12 11.25 6.96
N LYS A 154 -12.85 10.60 8.10
CA LYS A 154 -12.51 11.27 9.36
C LYS A 154 -11.15 11.98 9.27
N TYR A 155 -10.18 11.37 8.59
CA TYR A 155 -8.86 11.96 8.38
C TYR A 155 -8.93 13.22 7.51
N TYR A 156 -9.64 13.19 6.38
CA TYR A 156 -9.80 14.35 5.51
C TYR A 156 -10.50 15.51 6.24
N ASN A 157 -11.55 15.20 7.01
CA ASN A 157 -12.21 16.18 7.87
C ASN A 157 -11.24 16.79 8.90
N HIS A 158 -10.42 15.95 9.57
CA HIS A 158 -9.41 16.43 10.51
C HIS A 158 -8.35 17.34 9.85
N MET A 159 -7.97 17.05 8.61
CA MET A 159 -6.99 17.83 7.85
C MET A 159 -7.57 19.14 7.29
N GLY A 160 -8.88 19.36 7.38
CA GLY A 160 -9.56 20.51 6.76
C GLY A 160 -9.55 20.46 5.23
N TRP A 161 -9.48 19.25 4.65
CA TRP A 161 -9.55 19.04 3.21
C TRP A 161 -11.00 18.88 2.74
N GLU A 162 -11.22 18.93 1.43
CA GLU A 162 -12.51 18.56 0.86
C GLU A 162 -12.91 17.14 1.28
N PRO A 163 -14.21 16.81 1.31
CA PRO A 163 -14.65 15.46 1.65
C PRO A 163 -13.94 14.40 0.80
N TYR A 164 -13.45 13.33 1.45
CA TYR A 164 -12.90 12.20 0.72
C TYR A 164 -13.99 11.57 -0.17
N ILE A 165 -13.75 11.58 -1.47
CA ILE A 165 -14.57 10.90 -2.48
C ILE A 165 -13.72 9.77 -3.06
N GLU A 166 -14.20 8.54 -2.93
CA GLU A 166 -13.55 7.38 -3.53
C GLU A 166 -13.69 7.44 -5.05
N GLN A 167 -12.56 7.41 -5.77
CA GLN A 167 -12.57 7.36 -7.22
C GLN A 167 -12.96 5.94 -7.68
N GLN A 168 -13.92 5.84 -8.59
CA GLN A 168 -14.41 4.55 -9.12
C GLN A 168 -13.46 3.99 -10.18
#